data_AF-A0A522XQU3-F1
#
_entry.id   AF-A0A522XQU3-F1
#
_cell.length_a   1.000
_cell.length_b   1.000
_cell.length_c   1.000
_cell.angle_alpha   90.00
_cell.angle_beta   90.00
_cell.angle_gamma   90.00
#
_symmetry.space_group_name_H-M   'P 1'
#
loop_
_entity.id
_entity.type
_entity.pdbx_description
1 polymer ?
#
loop_
_entity_poly.entity_id
_entity_poly.type
_entity_poly.pdbx_seq_one_letter_code
_entity_poly.pdbx_strand_id
1 'polypeptide(L)' 'MMPTLFRFFLWVIRALLFFALLGLAIKNSGTMLLRFFFGQEWTAPISLVILTVFTLGVAVGLTAAISFSRRRKAKDNA' A
#
# COMPACT_ATOMS: atom_id res chain seq x y z
N MET A 1 5.07 -25.87 -12.63
CA MET A 1 6.38 -25.63 -12.01
C MET A 1 6.70 -24.15 -12.11
N MET A 2 6.51 -23.35 -11.04
CA MET A 2 6.81 -21.91 -11.10
C MET A 2 8.33 -21.75 -11.26
N PRO A 3 8.81 -21.06 -12.32
CA PRO A 3 10.23 -20.97 -12.59
C PRO A 3 10.93 -20.33 -11.40
N THR A 4 12.02 -20.94 -10.94
CA THR A 4 12.83 -20.50 -9.78
C THR A 4 13.24 -19.03 -9.88
N LEU A 5 13.43 -18.52 -11.09
CA LEU A 5 13.70 -17.11 -11.38
C LEU A 5 12.57 -16.17 -10.93
N PHE A 6 11.30 -16.54 -11.17
CA PHE A 6 10.15 -15.73 -10.74
C PHE A 6 10.03 -15.70 -9.21
N ARG A 7 10.36 -16.82 -8.54
CA ARG A 7 10.41 -16.88 -7.08
C ARG A 7 11.48 -15.97 -6.51
N PHE A 8 12.67 -15.93 -7.15
CA PHE A 8 13.74 -15.01 -6.77
C PHE A 8 13.33 -13.55 -6.96
N PHE A 9 12.73 -13.21 -8.10
CA PHE A 9 12.22 -11.87 -8.38
C PHE A 9 11.21 -11.40 -7.32
N LEU A 10 10.24 -12.26 -6.95
CA LEU A 10 9.29 -11.95 -5.89
C LEU A 10 9.97 -11.77 -4.52
N TRP A 11 11.05 -12.50 -4.24
CA TRP A 11 11.81 -12.36 -3.00
C TRP A 11 12.54 -11.01 -2.96
N VAL A 12 13.15 -10.58 -4.09
CA VAL A 12 13.75 -9.25 -4.22
C VAL A 12 12.72 -8.15 -4.03
N ILE A 13 11.53 -8.25 -4.65
CA ILE A 13 10.45 -7.29 -4.43
C ILE A 13 10.07 -7.21 -2.94
N ARG A 14 9.94 -8.34 -2.26
CA ARG A 14 9.62 -8.38 -0.82
C ARG A 14 10.71 -7.70 0.01
N ALA A 15 11.98 -7.95 -0.30
CA ALA A 15 13.11 -7.32 0.38
C ALA A 15 13.12 -5.79 0.15
N LEU A 16 12.92 -5.34 -1.09
CA LEU A 16 12.82 -3.92 -1.43
C LEU A 16 11.66 -3.25 -0.70
N LEU A 17 10.49 -3.89 -0.67
CA LEU A 17 9.33 -3.41 0.07
C LEU A 17 9.65 -3.28 1.56
N PHE A 18 10.32 -4.27 2.14
CA PHE A 18 10.75 -4.24 3.54
C PHE A 18 11.70 -3.07 3.81
N PHE A 19 12.75 -2.89 3.01
CA PHE A 19 13.69 -1.78 3.18
C PHE A 19 13.01 -0.42 3.00
N ALA A 20 12.06 -0.30 2.08
CA ALA A 20 11.28 0.93 1.92
C ALA A 20 10.45 1.23 3.17
N LEU A 21 9.73 0.23 3.71
CA LEU A 21 8.94 0.38 4.94
C LEU A 21 9.83 0.65 6.17
N LEU A 22 10.98 0.01 6.27
CA LEU A 22 11.96 0.23 7.33
C LEU A 22 12.53 1.65 7.25
N GLY A 23 12.95 2.09 6.07
CA GLY A 23 13.43 3.45 5.83
C GLY A 23 12.36 4.49 6.15
N LEU A 24 11.10 4.21 5.81
CA LEU A 24 9.97 5.05 6.19
C LEU A 24 9.79 5.13 7.71
N ALA A 25 9.88 4.00 8.42
CA ALA A 25 9.80 3.96 9.87
C ALA A 25 10.93 4.75 10.55
N ILE A 26 12.17 4.63 10.05
CA ILE A 26 13.33 5.38 10.56
C ILE A 26 13.17 6.88 10.29
N LYS A 27 12.79 7.26 9.06
CA LYS A 27 12.61 8.68 8.68
C LYS A 27 11.40 9.34 9.34
N ASN A 28 10.40 8.55 9.75
CA ASN A 28 9.12 9.02 10.29
C ASN A 28 8.87 8.43 11.69
N SER A 29 9.91 8.35 12.53
CA SER A 29 9.83 7.83 13.90
C SER A 29 9.12 8.76 14.89
N GLY A 30 8.81 9.99 14.46
CA GLY A 30 8.13 10.99 15.28
C GLY A 30 6.61 10.77 15.39
N THR A 31 6.00 11.57 16.25
CA THR A 31 4.54 11.67 16.42
C THR A 31 3.99 12.91 15.73
N MET A 32 2.80 12.81 15.16
CA MET A 32 2.08 13.92 14.53
C MET A 32 0.69 14.05 15.12
N LEU A 33 0.26 15.30 15.27
CA LEU A 33 -1.08 15.68 15.68
C LEU A 33 -1.98 15.79 14.42
N LEU A 34 -2.98 14.91 14.32
CA LEU A 34 -3.99 14.94 13.29
C LEU A 34 -5.18 15.74 13.79
N ARG A 35 -5.49 16.84 13.09
CA ARG A 35 -6.65 17.68 13.38
C ARG A 35 -7.81 17.22 12.51
N PHE A 36 -8.82 16.65 13.13
CA PHE A 36 -10.05 16.21 12.49
C PHE A 36 -11.16 17.26 12.68
N PHE A 37 -12.31 17.01 12.07
CA PHE A 37 -13.49 17.84 12.23
C PHE A 37 -14.00 17.83 13.68
N PHE A 38 -14.76 18.86 14.08
CA PHE A 38 -15.33 19.03 15.44
C PHE A 38 -14.31 19.17 16.58
N GLY A 39 -13.12 19.71 16.29
CA GLY A 39 -12.10 19.95 17.31
C GLY A 39 -11.43 18.69 17.83
N GLN A 40 -11.64 17.54 17.18
CA GLN A 40 -10.91 16.31 17.53
C GLN A 40 -9.47 16.39 17.06
N GLU A 41 -8.55 16.09 17.97
CA GLU A 41 -7.11 16.05 17.69
C GLU A 41 -6.54 14.72 18.16
N TRP A 42 -5.92 13.95 17.25
CA TRP A 42 -5.33 12.66 17.58
C TRP A 42 -3.83 12.71 17.39
N THR A 43 -3.06 12.35 18.41
CA THR A 43 -1.61 12.19 18.27
C THR A 43 -1.30 10.74 17.88
N ALA A 44 -0.65 10.54 16.75
CA ALA A 44 -0.28 9.22 16.25
C ALA A 44 1.15 9.21 15.68
N PRO A 45 1.84 8.05 15.66
CA PRO A 45 3.13 7.93 14.97
C PRO A 45 2.99 8.23 13.48
N ILE A 46 3.85 9.08 12.93
CA ILE A 46 3.81 9.52 11.53
C ILE A 46 3.91 8.32 10.58
N SER A 47 4.81 7.38 10.89
CA SER A 47 5.00 6.15 10.13
C SER A 47 3.72 5.33 9.99
N LEU A 48 2.93 5.19 11.07
CA LEU A 48 1.66 4.47 11.04
C LEU A 48 0.62 5.20 10.18
N VAL A 49 0.53 6.52 10.31
CA VAL A 49 -0.41 7.34 9.53
C VAL A 49 -0.14 7.18 8.03
N ILE A 50 1.12 7.30 7.62
CA ILE A 50 1.52 7.12 6.22
C ILE A 50 1.21 5.70 5.76
N LEU A 51 1.56 4.69 6.54
CA LEU A 51 1.30 3.28 6.20
C LEU A 51 -0.19 2.99 6.02
N THR A 52 -1.03 3.53 6.90
CA THR A 52 -2.49 3.38 6.82
C THR A 52 -3.05 4.01 5.55
N VAL A 53 -2.71 5.27 5.27
CA VAL A 53 -3.18 5.97 4.07
C VAL A 53 -2.69 5.27 2.80
N PHE A 54 -1.43 4.84 2.78
CA PHE A 54 -0.86 4.08 1.66
C PHE A 54 -1.60 2.76 1.42
N THR A 55 -1.82 1.97 2.48
CA THR A 55 -2.49 0.67 2.37
C THR A 55 -3.94 0.82 1.91
N LEU A 56 -4.65 1.83 2.41
CA LEU A 56 -6.00 2.17 1.94
C LEU A 56 -5.99 2.56 0.45
N GLY A 57 -5.03 3.38 0.02
CA GLY A 57 -4.87 3.75 -1.39
C GLY A 57 -4.61 2.54 -2.29
N VAL A 58 -3.74 1.62 -1.87
CA VAL A 58 -3.48 0.36 -2.59
C VAL A 58 -4.74 -0.50 -2.68
N ALA A 59 -5.51 -0.62 -1.59
CA ALA A 59 -6.76 -1.39 -1.59
C ALA A 59 -7.79 -0.81 -2.57
N VAL A 60 -7.95 0.51 -2.59
CA VAL A 60 -8.84 1.22 -3.54
C VAL A 60 -8.35 1.01 -4.97
N GLY A 61 -7.07 1.22 -5.24
CA GLY A 61 -6.48 1.06 -6.57
C GLY A 61 -6.61 -0.37 -7.10
N LEU A 62 -6.37 -1.38 -6.26
CA LEU A 62 -6.50 -2.78 -6.62
C LEU A 62 -7.96 -3.14 -6.91
N THR A 63 -8.91 -2.65 -6.11
CA THR A 63 -10.34 -2.85 -6.33
C THR A 63 -10.77 -2.26 -7.68
N ALA A 64 -10.31 -1.05 -8.01
CA ALA A 64 -10.57 -0.41 -9.29
C ALA A 64 -9.95 -1.18 -10.47
N ALA A 65 -8.69 -1.62 -10.35
CA ALA A 65 -8.01 -2.39 -11.38
C ALA A 65 -8.70 -3.74 -11.66
N ILE A 66 -9.13 -4.45 -10.62
CA ILE A 66 -9.89 -5.70 -10.74
C ILE A 66 -11.24 -5.44 -11.43
N SER A 67 -11.97 -4.40 -11.01
CA SER A 67 -13.25 -4.02 -11.61
C SER A 67 -13.10 -3.71 -13.10
N PHE A 68 -12.09 -2.93 -13.48
CA PHE A 68 -11.81 -2.59 -14.87
C PHE A 68 -11.44 -3.81 -15.71
N SER A 69 -10.60 -4.70 -15.16
CA SER A 69 -10.21 -5.95 -15.84
C SER A 69 -11.41 -6.86 -16.11
N ARG A 70 -12.35 -6.97 -15.15
CA ARG A 70 -13.59 -7.72 -15.32
C ARG A 70 -14.49 -7.11 -16.42
N ARG A 71 -14.61 -5.78 -16.46
CA ARG A 71 -15.36 -5.08 -17.52
C ARG A 71 -14.73 -5.28 -18.89
N ARG A 72 -13.40 -5.26 -18.98
CA ARG A 72 -12.68 -5.51 -20.24
C ARG A 72 -12.95 -6.91 -20.77
N LYS A 73 -12.85 -7.94 -19.92
CA LYS A 73 -13.17 -9.33 -20.31
C LYS A 73 -14.63 -9.52 -20.75
N ALA A 74 -15.58 -8.83 -20.11
CA ALA A 74 -16.99 -8.90 -20.52
C ALA A 74 -17.25 -8.25 -21.90
N LYS A 75 -16.48 -7.22 -22.25
CA LYS A 75 -16.55 -6.58 -23.57
C LYS A 75 -15.83 -7.37 -24.67
N ASP A 76 -14.75 -8.08 -24.34
CA ASP A 76 -14.00 -8.90 -25.30
C ASP A 76 -14.70 -10.24 -25.62
N ASN A 77 -15.66 -10.68 -24.81
CA ASN A 77 -16.42 -11.93 -24.98
C ASN A 77 -17.80 -11.74 -25.65
N ALA A 78 -18.13 -10.53 -26.09
CA ALA A 78 -19.38 -10.16 -26.77
C ALA A 78 -19.08 -9.76 -28.22
#